data_AF-D2TGM1-F1
#
_entry.id   AF-D2TGM1-F1
#
_cell.length_a   1.000
_cell.length_b   1.000
_cell.length_c   1.000
_cell.angle_alpha   90.00
_cell.angle_beta   90.00
_cell.angle_gamma   90.00
#
_symmetry.space_group_name_H-M   'P 1'
#
loop_
_entity.id
_entity.type
_entity.pdbx_description
1 polymer ?
#
loop_
_entity_poly.entity_id
_entity_poly.type
_entity_poly.pdbx_seq_one_letter_code
_entity_poly.pdbx_strand_id
1 'polypeptide(L)'
;MCEERVDKPLYLLIADWVMAEKRWVSAKEIAKQFNMDHCKASNTVSYILAEVAEIHCETKTIPNQLEGRGCQCQRLVRVTHIAPQLYARLGQGAQQKMVNRTPQMTAVPPSELNREQKWQMMLSKSLRR
;
A
#
# COMPACT_ATOMS: atom_id res chain seq x y z
N MET A 1 28.01 21.90 1.32
CA MET A 1 26.72 21.86 0.59
C MET A 1 25.87 20.78 1.25
N CYS A 2 25.06 21.17 2.24
CA CYS A 2 24.15 20.24 2.92
C CYS A 2 22.96 20.02 2.00
N GLU A 3 22.97 18.92 1.25
CA GLU A 3 21.74 18.40 0.67
C GLU A 3 20.80 18.12 1.84
N GLU A 4 19.72 18.90 1.97
CA GLU A 4 18.60 18.57 2.84
C GLU A 4 18.08 17.21 2.40
N ARG A 5 18.55 16.15 3.07
CA ARG A 5 18.03 14.80 2.95
C ARG A 5 16.64 14.80 3.58
N VAL A 6 15.67 15.32 2.85
CA VAL A 6 14.27 15.02 3.10
C VAL A 6 14.15 13.52 2.90
N ASP A 7 14.10 12.77 4.00
CA ASP A 7 13.96 11.32 3.98
C ASP A 7 12.70 10.95 3.18
N LYS A 8 12.90 10.51 1.93
CA LYS A 8 11.80 10.07 1.06
C LYS A 8 11.11 8.87 1.70
N PRO A 9 9.76 8.83 1.72
CA PRO A 9 9.05 7.68 2.23
C PRO A 9 9.35 6.46 1.37
N LEU A 10 9.36 5.28 1.99
CA LEU A 10 9.75 4.02 1.36
C LEU A 10 8.97 3.71 0.07
N TYR A 11 7.67 4.01 0.03
CA TYR A 11 6.85 3.76 -1.15
C TYR A 11 7.32 4.60 -2.36
N LEU A 12 7.83 5.81 -2.12
CA LEU A 12 8.32 6.70 -3.17
C LEU A 12 9.68 6.24 -3.68
N LEU A 13 10.55 5.75 -2.78
CA LEU A 13 11.82 5.13 -3.17
C LEU A 13 11.61 3.89 -4.04
N ILE A 14 10.61 3.05 -3.68
CA ILE A 14 10.23 1.89 -4.48
C ILE A 14 9.68 2.33 -5.84
N ALA A 15 8.81 3.33 -5.87
CA ALA A 15 8.24 3.82 -7.13
C ALA A 15 9.30 4.42 -8.05
N ASP A 16 10.23 5.23 -7.52
CA ASP A 16 11.38 5.79 -8.24
C ASP A 16 12.20 4.66 -8.87
N TRP A 17 12.52 3.62 -8.08
CA TRP A 17 13.29 2.48 -8.56
C TRP A 17 12.53 1.68 -9.63
N VAL A 18 11.26 1.34 -9.41
CA VAL A 18 10.44 0.60 -10.39
C VAL A 18 10.28 1.38 -11.70
N MET A 19 10.17 2.71 -11.63
CA MET A 19 10.14 3.57 -12.81
C MET A 19 11.47 3.53 -13.57
N ALA A 20 12.60 3.57 -12.86
CA ALA A 20 13.94 3.50 -13.45
C ALA A 20 14.22 2.16 -14.15
N GLU A 21 13.64 1.06 -13.66
CA GLU A 21 13.76 -0.29 -14.26
C GLU A 21 13.13 -0.39 -15.67
N LYS A 22 12.17 0.48 -16.02
CA LYS A 22 11.48 0.53 -17.34
C LYS A 22 10.89 -0.81 -17.81
N ARG A 23 10.61 -1.72 -16.89
CA ARG A 23 10.11 -3.07 -17.16
C ARG A 23 9.06 -3.48 -16.13
N TRP A 24 8.46 -4.65 -16.34
CA TRP A 24 7.60 -5.27 -15.36
C TRP A 24 8.42 -5.83 -14.20
N VAL A 25 8.03 -5.48 -12.98
CA VAL A 25 8.73 -5.88 -11.74
C VAL A 25 7.74 -6.56 -10.79
N SER A 26 8.19 -7.64 -10.15
CA SER A 26 7.41 -8.36 -9.14
C SER A 26 7.70 -7.88 -7.72
N ALA A 27 6.77 -8.12 -6.81
CA ALA A 27 6.98 -7.86 -5.38
C ALA A 27 8.15 -8.68 -4.77
N LYS A 28 8.57 -9.79 -5.40
CA LYS A 28 9.76 -10.55 -4.98
C LYS A 28 11.05 -9.80 -5.29
N GLU A 29 11.12 -9.14 -6.44
CA GLU A 29 12.28 -8.34 -6.84
C GLU A 29 12.39 -7.10 -5.96
N ILE A 30 11.27 -6.43 -5.69
CA ILE A 30 11.23 -5.30 -4.76
C ILE A 30 11.71 -5.72 -3.36
N ALA A 31 11.23 -6.85 -2.86
CA ALA A 31 11.67 -7.40 -1.57
C ALA A 31 13.19 -7.62 -1.52
N LYS A 32 13.77 -8.20 -2.58
CA LYS A 32 15.22 -8.42 -2.70
C LYS A 32 15.99 -7.10 -2.77
N GLN A 33 15.55 -6.16 -3.61
CA GLN A 33 16.24 -4.89 -3.82
C GLN A 33 16.29 -4.02 -2.55
N PHE A 34 15.21 -4.01 -1.79
CA PHE A 34 15.07 -3.18 -0.59
C PHE A 34 15.33 -3.95 0.71
N ASN A 35 15.81 -5.20 0.62
CA ASN A 35 16.06 -6.09 1.74
C ASN A 35 14.89 -6.12 2.75
N MET A 36 13.69 -6.40 2.25
CA MET A 36 12.46 -6.45 3.05
C MET A 36 11.65 -7.72 2.77
N ASP A 37 10.72 -8.05 3.68
CA ASP A 37 9.85 -9.20 3.50
C ASP A 37 8.95 -9.07 2.27
N HIS A 38 8.69 -10.21 1.61
CA HIS A 38 7.81 -10.27 0.45
C HIS A 38 6.40 -9.72 0.73
N CYS A 39 5.85 -10.03 1.91
CA CYS A 39 4.54 -9.51 2.33
C CYS A 39 4.56 -7.97 2.43
N LYS A 40 5.63 -7.40 3.01
CA LYS A 40 5.80 -5.95 3.13
C LYS A 40 5.93 -5.28 1.76
N ALA A 41 6.69 -5.88 0.84
CA ALA A 41 6.80 -5.39 -0.54
C ALA A 41 5.44 -5.44 -1.25
N SER A 42 4.71 -6.55 -1.15
CA SER A 42 3.38 -6.70 -1.74
C SER A 42 2.36 -5.69 -1.20
N ASN A 43 2.37 -5.45 0.12
CA ASN A 43 1.49 -4.46 0.74
C ASN A 43 1.86 -3.04 0.31
N THR A 44 3.15 -2.73 0.20
CA THR A 44 3.60 -1.41 -0.27
C THR A 44 3.19 -1.16 -1.71
N VAL A 45 3.32 -2.17 -2.58
CA VAL A 45 2.82 -2.11 -3.95
C VAL A 45 1.31 -1.90 -3.99
N SER A 46 0.56 -2.61 -3.14
CA SER A 46 -0.90 -2.44 -3.05
C SER A 46 -1.29 -1.05 -2.59
N TYR A 47 -0.55 -0.48 -1.63
CA TYR A 47 -0.73 0.91 -1.17
C TYR A 47 -0.46 1.91 -2.30
N ILE A 48 0.64 1.77 -3.04
CA ILE A 48 0.96 2.65 -4.19
C ILE A 48 -0.20 2.64 -5.20
N LEU A 49 -0.75 1.46 -5.49
CA LEU A 49 -1.78 1.27 -6.51
C LEU A 49 -3.17 1.76 -6.07
N ALA A 50 -3.46 1.76 -4.76
CA ALA A 50 -4.76 2.13 -4.22
C ALA A 50 -4.83 3.60 -3.75
N GLU A 51 -3.78 4.08 -3.09
CA GLU A 51 -3.83 5.32 -2.30
C GLU A 51 -3.00 6.47 -2.92
N VAL A 52 -2.09 6.18 -3.85
CA VAL A 52 -1.16 7.20 -4.40
C VAL A 52 -1.50 7.52 -5.86
N ALA A 53 -2.52 8.35 -6.05
CA ALA A 53 -3.04 8.71 -7.37
C ALA A 53 -2.00 9.43 -8.27
N GLU A 54 -0.98 10.05 -7.69
CA GLU A 54 0.09 10.74 -8.43
C GLU A 54 1.12 9.78 -9.05
N ILE A 55 1.10 8.50 -8.68
CA ILE A 55 1.97 7.47 -9.25
C ILE A 55 1.16 6.67 -10.27
N HIS A 56 1.44 6.89 -11.54
CA HIS A 56 0.79 6.19 -12.62
C HIS A 56 1.44 4.82 -12.80
N CYS A 57 0.66 3.77 -12.53
CA CYS A 57 1.11 2.39 -12.61
C CYS A 57 0.26 1.59 -13.60
N GLU A 58 0.92 0.64 -14.25
CA GLU A 58 0.25 -0.45 -14.94
C GLU A 58 0.49 -1.75 -14.17
N THR A 59 -0.46 -2.68 -14.29
CA THR A 59 -0.37 -3.98 -13.61
C THR A 59 -0.70 -5.12 -14.55
N LYS A 60 0.06 -6.21 -14.45
CA LYS A 60 -0.19 -7.46 -15.17
C LYS A 60 -0.22 -8.62 -14.17
N THR A 61 -1.14 -9.55 -14.35
CA THR A 61 -1.24 -10.75 -13.52
C THR A 61 -0.84 -11.95 -14.36
N ILE A 62 0.10 -12.75 -13.86
CA ILE A 62 0.49 -14.03 -14.46
C ILE A 62 -0.20 -15.14 -13.68
N PRO A 63 -1.09 -15.93 -14.32
CA PRO A 63 -1.73 -17.05 -13.66
C PRO A 63 -0.67 -18.10 -13.31
N ASN A 64 -0.82 -18.71 -12.13
CA ASN A 64 0.00 -19.85 -11.76
C ASN A 64 -0.69 -21.14 -12.22
N GLN A 65 0.06 -22.07 -12.80
CA GLN A 65 -0.43 -23.37 -13.25
C GLN A 65 -0.56 -24.39 -12.09
N LEU A 66 -1.02 -23.94 -10.92
CA LEU A 66 -1.27 -24.83 -9.79
C LEU A 66 -2.74 -25.26 -9.78
N GLU A 67 -3.01 -26.49 -10.17
CA GLU A 67 -4.32 -27.12 -9.97
C GLU A 67 -4.61 -27.27 -8.47
N GLY A 68 -5.84 -26.95 -8.05
CA GLY A 68 -6.34 -27.25 -6.70
C GLY A 68 -5.91 -26.31 -5.57
N ARG A 69 -5.11 -25.27 -5.83
CA ARG A 69 -4.86 -24.18 -4.86
C ARG A 69 -5.41 -22.87 -5.42
N GLY A 70 -6.06 -22.05 -4.60
CA GLY A 70 -6.59 -20.74 -5.01
C GLY A 70 -5.52 -19.92 -5.77
N CYS A 71 -5.96 -19.04 -6.70
CA CYS A 71 -5.09 -18.28 -7.62
C CYS A 71 -3.89 -17.64 -6.91
N GLN A 72 -2.73 -18.33 -6.92
CA GLN A 72 -1.44 -17.78 -6.51
C GLN A 72 -0.81 -17.03 -7.68
N CYS A 73 -1.57 -16.10 -8.24
CA CYS A 73 -1.18 -15.41 -9.45
C CYS A 73 -0.11 -14.35 -9.12
N GLN A 74 0.96 -14.31 -9.91
CA GLN A 74 2.04 -13.34 -9.71
C GLN A 74 1.61 -11.99 -10.29
N ARG A 75 1.52 -10.96 -9.44
CA ARG A 75 1.29 -9.58 -9.88
C ARG A 75 2.63 -8.93 -10.24
N LEU A 76 2.68 -8.39 -11.45
CA LEU A 76 3.75 -7.55 -11.96
C LEU A 76 3.26 -6.10 -12.04
N VAL A 77 4.15 -5.17 -11.76
CA VAL A 77 3.87 -3.74 -11.76
C VAL A 77 4.92 -3.02 -12.58
N ARG A 78 4.50 -1.99 -13.30
CA ARG A 78 5.36 -1.05 -14.01
C ARG A 78 4.89 0.36 -13.68
N VAL A 79 5.80 1.21 -13.23
CA VAL A 79 5.51 2.64 -13.02
C VAL A 79 5.83 3.35 -14.33
N THR A 80 4.84 4.03 -14.90
CA THR A 80 4.98 4.76 -16.17
C THR A 80 5.39 6.20 -15.93
N HIS A 81 4.87 6.82 -14.87
CA HIS A 81 5.10 8.23 -14.57
C HIS A 81 4.82 8.53 -13.10
N ILE A 82 5.63 9.39 -12.49
CA ILE A 82 5.39 9.93 -11.15
C ILE A 82 5.23 11.44 -11.28
N ALA A 83 4.11 11.96 -10.81
CA ALA A 83 3.79 13.36 -10.97
C ALA A 83 4.69 14.27 -10.09
N PRO A 84 5.34 15.31 -10.65
CA PRO A 84 6.31 16.15 -9.93
C PRO A 84 5.79 16.78 -8.63
N GLN A 85 4.49 17.07 -8.57
CA GLN A 85 3.81 17.63 -7.39
C GLN A 85 3.91 16.73 -6.16
N LEU A 86 4.07 15.41 -6.35
CA LEU A 86 4.24 14.47 -5.25
C LEU A 86 5.53 14.78 -4.46
N TYR A 87 6.62 15.07 -5.17
CA TYR A 87 7.89 15.45 -4.55
C TYR A 87 7.83 16.85 -3.90
N ALA A 88 7.11 17.79 -4.53
CA ALA A 88 6.94 19.14 -3.98
C ALA A 88 6.19 19.14 -2.64
N ARG A 89 5.09 18.36 -2.53
CA ARG A 89 4.35 18.20 -1.27
C ARG A 89 5.20 17.58 -0.17
N LEU A 90 6.09 16.65 -0.52
CA LEU A 90 6.96 16.00 0.45
C LEU A 90 8.01 16.97 1.03
N GLY A 91 8.55 17.86 0.19
CA GLY A 91 9.43 18.94 0.64
C GLY A 91 8.74 19.94 1.59
N GLN A 92 7.43 20.15 1.44
CA GLN A 92 6.65 21.05 2.31
C GLN A 92 6.09 20.35 3.57
N GLY A 93 5.81 19.05 3.48
CA GLY A 93 5.19 18.26 4.56
C GLY A 93 6.10 17.94 5.75
N ALA A 94 7.42 18.13 5.63
CA ALA A 94 8.36 17.96 6.74
C ALA A 94 8.07 18.92 7.93
N GLN A 95 7.37 20.04 7.69
CA GLN A 95 6.97 20.99 8.74
C GLN A 95 5.61 20.70 9.39
N GLN A 96 4.79 19.79 8.84
CA GLN A 96 3.41 19.55 9.29
C GLN A 96 3.23 18.23 10.05
N LYS A 97 4.27 17.71 10.71
CA LYS A 97 4.15 16.54 11.58
C LYS A 97 3.56 16.93 12.95
N MET A 98 2.39 17.56 12.97
CA MET A 98 1.53 17.66 14.16
C MET A 98 0.29 16.80 13.96
N VAL A 99 0.34 15.66 14.66
CA VAL A 99 -0.76 14.86 15.23
C VAL A 99 -2.16 15.25 14.76
N ASN A 100 -2.76 14.38 13.95
CA ASN A 100 -4.19 14.07 14.09
C ASN A 100 -4.34 12.55 14.20
N ARG A 101 -4.05 12.04 15.40
CA ARG A 101 -4.59 10.74 15.83
C ARG A 101 -6.08 10.97 16.08
N THR A 102 -6.91 10.68 15.09
CA THR A 102 -8.33 10.41 15.34
C THR A 102 -8.42 9.31 16.41
N PRO A 103 -9.31 9.43 17.41
CA PRO A 103 -9.48 8.38 18.40
C PRO A 103 -9.83 7.07 17.68
N GLN A 104 -8.95 6.08 17.79
CA GLN A 104 -9.29 4.72 17.39
C GLN A 104 -10.42 4.27 18.31
N MET A 105 -11.65 4.21 17.79
CA MET A 105 -12.72 3.52 18.50
C MET A 105 -12.31 2.05 18.60
N THR A 106 -12.06 1.60 19.83
CA THR A 106 -11.97 0.19 20.14
C THR A 106 -13.33 -0.43 19.80
N ALA A 107 -13.39 -1.13 18.66
CA ALA A 107 -14.54 -1.92 18.23
C ALA A 107 -14.65 -3.19 19.09
N VAL A 108 -14.78 -3.03 20.41
CA VAL A 108 -15.12 -4.12 21.30
C VAL A 108 -16.65 -4.16 21.37
N PRO A 109 -17.31 -5.17 20.80
CA PRO A 109 -18.75 -5.29 20.95
C PRO A 109 -19.08 -5.48 22.44
N PRO A 110 -20.14 -4.82 22.96
CA PRO A 110 -20.56 -5.00 24.34
C PRO A 110 -20.79 -6.48 24.63
N SER A 111 -20.31 -6.95 25.78
CA SER A 111 -20.18 -8.35 26.17
C SER A 111 -21.51 -9.13 26.22
N GLU A 112 -22.66 -8.47 26.12
CA GLU A 112 -23.98 -9.09 26.26
C GLU A 112 -24.96 -8.75 25.12
N LEU A 113 -24.53 -8.89 23.86
CA LEU A 113 -25.47 -8.90 22.74
C LEU A 113 -26.19 -10.26 22.64
N ASN A 114 -27.52 -10.25 22.59
CA ASN A 114 -28.32 -11.45 22.28
C ASN A 114 -28.04 -11.92 20.83
N ARG A 115 -28.35 -13.18 20.53
CA ARG A 115 -28.12 -13.84 19.24
C ARG A 115 -28.63 -12.99 18.07
N GLU A 116 -29.88 -12.50 18.06
CA GLU A 116 -30.38 -11.66 16.96
C GLU A 116 -29.56 -10.38 16.74
N GLN A 117 -29.14 -9.73 17.83
CA GLN A 117 -28.39 -8.47 17.75
C GLN A 117 -26.97 -8.69 17.20
N LYS A 118 -26.34 -9.82 17.54
CA LYS A 118 -25.06 -10.25 16.95
C LYS A 118 -25.19 -10.44 15.43
N TRP A 119 -26.28 -11.06 14.96
CA TRP A 119 -26.53 -11.23 13.52
C TRP A 119 -26.74 -9.90 12.81
N GLN A 120 -27.54 -8.99 13.38
CA GLN A 120 -27.74 -7.67 12.80
C GLN A 120 -26.43 -6.87 12.70
N MET A 121 -25.59 -6.94 13.73
CA MET A 121 -24.29 -6.27 13.74
C MET A 121 -23.37 -6.83 12.65
N MET A 122 -23.25 -8.15 12.54
CA MET A 122 -22.45 -8.83 11.51
C MET A 122 -22.88 -8.49 10.08
N LEU A 123 -24.19 -8.28 9.87
CA LEU A 123 -24.76 -8.01 8.55
C LEU A 123 -24.72 -6.52 8.18
N SER A 124 -24.68 -5.62 9.16
CA SER A 124 -24.64 -4.18 8.94
C SER A 124 -23.35 -3.74 8.21
N LYS A 125 -23.47 -2.92 7.17
CA LYS A 125 -22.34 -2.40 6.39
C LYS A 125 -21.56 -1.29 7.14
N SER A 126 -22.21 -0.62 8.09
CA SER A 126 -21.65 0.51 8.84
C SER A 126 -20.63 0.11 9.90
N LEU A 127 -20.69 -1.11 10.45
CA LEU A 127 -19.75 -1.61 11.48
C LEU A 127 -18.60 -2.48 10.92
N ARG A 128 -18.48 -2.61 9.59
CA ARG A 128 -17.41 -3.38 8.92
C ARG A 128 -16.28 -2.48 8.39
N ARG A 129 -15.93 -1.41 9.10
CA ARG A 129 -14.77 -0.55 8.79
C ARG A 129 -13.86 -0.44 9.99
#